data_AF-A0A1V0PWU4-F1
#
_entry.id   AF-A0A1V0PWU4-F1
#
_cell.length_a   1.000
_cell.length_b   1.000
_cell.length_c   1.000
_cell.angle_alpha   90.00
_cell.angle_beta   90.00
_cell.angle_gamma   90.00
#
_symmetry.space_group_name_H-M   'P 1'
#
loop_
_entity.id
_entity.type
_entity.pdbx_description
1 polymer ?
#
loop_
_entity_poly.entity_id
_entity_poly.type
_entity_poly.pdbx_seq_one_letter_code
_entity_poly.pdbx_strand_id
1 'polypeptide(L)' 'MRPVPEALIDGLRARTDPETHVLLSPGDKVEITAGAFTDFVATVDALAPDQRVWVLLDLMGRATRVAVPRDNVMVRRA' A
#
# COMPACT_ATOMS: atom_id res chain seq x y z
N MET A 1 13.95 14.29 -31.34
CA MET A 1 13.04 13.96 -30.21
C MET A 1 11.84 14.89 -30.30
N ARG A 2 10.61 14.35 -30.35
CA ARG A 2 9.40 15.17 -30.43
C ARG A 2 8.89 15.43 -29.00
N PRO A 3 8.61 16.69 -28.61
CA PRO A 3 8.14 16.99 -27.27
C PRO A 3 6.78 16.33 -27.02
N VAL A 4 6.59 15.82 -25.82
CA VAL A 4 5.31 15.24 -25.39
C VAL A 4 4.28 16.37 -25.27
N PRO A 5 3.05 16.22 -25.82
CA PRO A 5 2.02 17.25 -25.71
C PRO A 5 1.60 17.48 -24.26
N GLU A 6 1.56 18.75 -23.84
CA GLU A 6 1.19 19.14 -22.47
C GLU A 6 -0.21 18.65 -22.08
N ALA A 7 -1.16 18.65 -23.01
CA ALA A 7 -2.51 18.11 -22.79
C ALA A 7 -2.52 16.64 -22.35
N LEU A 8 -1.50 15.87 -22.75
CA LEU A 8 -1.35 14.46 -22.37
C LEU A 8 -0.79 14.33 -20.95
N ILE A 9 0.12 15.25 -20.55
CA ILE A 9 0.64 15.37 -19.19
C ILE A 9 -0.46 15.84 -18.24
N ASP A 10 -1.27 16.82 -18.66
CA ASP A 10 -2.39 17.34 -17.89
C ASP A 10 -3.49 16.29 -17.71
N GLY A 11 -3.78 15.50 -18.76
CA GLY A 11 -4.73 14.38 -18.67
C GLY A 11 -4.26 13.27 -17.73
N LEU A 12 -2.96 13.02 -17.65
CA LEU A 12 -2.39 12.09 -16.66
C LEU A 12 -2.47 12.69 -15.26
N ARG A 13 -2.06 13.95 -15.07
CA ARG A 13 -2.12 14.66 -13.78
C ARG A 13 -3.54 14.75 -13.24
N ALA A 14 -4.54 14.96 -14.10
CA ALA A 14 -5.93 15.06 -13.71
C ALA A 14 -6.57 13.70 -13.35
N ARG A 15 -6.03 12.58 -13.86
CA ARG A 15 -6.46 11.22 -13.50
C ARG A 15 -5.64 10.61 -12.37
N THR A 16 -4.48 11.17 -12.07
CA THR A 16 -3.74 10.88 -10.85
C THR A 16 -4.46 11.57 -9.70
N ASP A 17 -5.33 10.82 -9.05
CA ASP A 17 -5.92 11.25 -7.80
C ASP A 17 -4.80 11.61 -6.81
N PRO A 18 -4.70 12.86 -6.32
CA PRO A 18 -3.81 13.22 -5.23
C PRO A 18 -4.30 12.64 -3.91
N GLU A 19 -5.41 11.90 -3.89
CA GLU A 19 -5.91 11.14 -2.75
C GLU A 19 -4.89 10.09 -2.30
N THR A 20 -4.00 10.59 -1.46
CA THR A 20 -3.48 9.92 -0.29
C THR A 20 -2.82 8.59 -0.60
N HIS A 21 -1.74 8.65 -1.39
CA HIS A 21 -0.62 7.74 -1.14
C HIS A 21 -0.12 8.01 0.29
N VAL A 22 -0.78 7.44 1.29
CA VAL A 22 -0.20 7.36 2.62
C VAL A 22 1.09 6.58 2.43
N LEU A 23 2.20 7.26 2.70
CA LEU A 23 3.51 6.65 2.69
C LEU A 23 3.54 5.69 3.86
N LEU A 24 3.29 4.42 3.55
CA LEU A 24 3.45 3.33 4.49
C LEU A 24 4.89 3.36 4.99
N SER A 25 5.06 3.36 6.29
CA SER A 25 6.35 3.28 6.96
C SER A 25 6.40 2.02 7.81
N PRO A 26 7.58 1.39 7.97
CA PRO A 26 7.75 0.33 8.97
C PRO A 26 7.22 0.77 10.34
N GLY A 27 6.38 -0.06 10.95
CA GLY A 27 5.68 0.22 12.20
C GLY A 27 4.22 0.67 12.03
N ASP A 28 3.78 1.06 10.83
CA ASP A 28 2.39 1.47 10.61
C ASP A 28 1.42 0.29 10.76
N LYS A 29 0.27 0.55 11.40
CA LYS A 29 -0.83 -0.41 11.42
C LYS A 29 -1.66 -0.28 10.15
N VAL A 30 -1.79 -1.38 9.42
CA VAL A 30 -2.55 -1.47 8.19
C VAL A 30 -3.62 -2.55 8.32
N GLU A 31 -4.75 -2.33 7.66
CA GLU A 31 -5.80 -3.31 7.47
C GLU A 31 -5.69 -3.85 6.05
N ILE A 32 -5.75 -5.17 5.91
CA ILE A 32 -5.74 -5.84 4.61
C ILE A 32 -7.17 -5.78 4.05
N THR A 33 -7.31 -5.18 2.87
CA THR A 33 -8.62 -4.94 2.24
C THR A 33 -8.98 -6.00 1.19
N ALA A 34 -8.05 -6.89 0.85
CA ALA A 34 -8.29 -7.93 -0.15
C ALA A 34 -7.42 -9.19 0.04
N GLY A 35 -7.97 -10.34 -0.36
CA GLY A 35 -7.31 -11.64 -0.34
C GLY A 35 -7.68 -12.51 0.86
N ALA A 36 -6.87 -13.54 1.15
CA ALA A 36 -7.16 -14.54 2.18
C ALA A 36 -7.15 -13.96 3.61
N PHE A 37 -6.57 -12.78 3.80
CA PHE A 37 -6.43 -12.11 5.10
C PHE A 37 -7.23 -10.80 5.16
N THR A 38 -8.30 -10.68 4.36
CA THR A 38 -9.17 -9.49 4.39
C THR A 38 -9.71 -9.25 5.80
N ASP A 39 -9.81 -7.98 6.21
CA ASP A 39 -10.25 -7.49 7.53
C ASP A 39 -9.27 -7.78 8.68
N PHE A 40 -8.08 -8.33 8.40
CA PHE A 40 -7.03 -8.46 9.41
C PHE A 40 -6.20 -7.19 9.53
N VAL A 41 -5.83 -6.87 10.78
CA VAL A 41 -4.87 -5.80 11.08
C VAL A 41 -3.46 -6.41 11.19
N ALA A 42 -2.52 -5.79 10.50
CA ALA A 42 -1.12 -6.16 10.52
C ALA A 42 -0.24 -4.91 10.68
N THR A 43 1.02 -5.12 11.05
CA THR A 43 1.99 -4.03 11.18
C THR A 43 2.96 -4.08 10.01
N VAL A 44 3.23 -2.96 9.35
CA VAL A 44 4.24 -2.88 8.28
C VAL A 44 5.61 -3.20 8.88
N ASP A 45 6.32 -4.15 8.29
CA ASP A 45 7.67 -4.54 8.68
C ASP A 45 8.71 -3.97 7.70
N ALA A 46 8.44 -4.09 6.40
CA ALA A 46 9.30 -3.53 5.36
C ALA A 46 8.52 -3.25 4.07
N LEU A 47 9.04 -2.32 3.29
CA LEU A 47 8.56 -2.04 1.93
C LEU A 47 9.49 -2.75 0.95
N ALA A 48 8.94 -3.51 0.02
CA ALA A 48 9.69 -4.11 -1.05
C ALA A 48 9.69 -3.19 -2.28
N PRO A 49 10.78 -3.20 -3.09
CA PRO A 49 10.88 -2.35 -4.29
C PRO A 49 9.91 -2.77 -5.41
N ASP A 50 9.31 -3.96 -5.33
CA ASP A 50 8.38 -4.52 -6.31
C ASP A 50 6.89 -4.16 -6.03
N GLN A 51 6.65 -3.06 -5.31
CA GLN A 51 5.31 -2.61 -4.88
C GLN A 51 4.60 -3.56 -3.89
N ARG A 52 5.34 -4.48 -3.25
CA ARG A 52 4.81 -5.29 -2.15
C ARG A 52 5.17 -4.69 -0.80
N VAL A 53 4.32 -4.94 0.17
CA VAL A 53 4.51 -4.55 1.56
C VAL A 53 4.64 -5.82 2.39
N TRP A 54 5.74 -5.95 3.14
CA TRP A 54 5.87 -6.98 4.15
C TRP A 54 5.16 -6.51 5.40
N VAL A 55 4.19 -7.29 5.85
CA VAL A 55 3.43 -7.03 7.08
C VAL A 55 3.61 -8.18 8.06
N LEU A 56 3.62 -7.84 9.34
CA LEU A 56 3.57 -8.77 10.46
C LEU A 56 2.12 -8.91 10.89
N LEU A 57 1.54 -10.05 10.58
CA LEU A 57 0.20 -10.45 10.96
C LEU A 57 0.28 -11.23 12.28
N ASP A 58 -0.49 -10.83 13.29
CA ASP A 58 -0.62 -11.63 14.51
C ASP A 58 -1.66 -12.73 14.31
N LEU A 59 -1.21 -13.98 14.36
CA LEU A 59 -2.05 -15.16 14.32
C LEU A 59 -1.86 -15.95 15.62
N MET A 60 -2.88 -15.93 16.48
CA MET A 60 -2.89 -16.67 17.76
C MET A 60 -1.69 -16.32 18.67
N GLY A 61 -1.27 -15.05 18.72
CA GLY A 61 -0.13 -14.61 19.51
C GLY A 61 1.23 -14.87 18.85
N ARG A 62 1.24 -15.27 17.58
CA ARG A 62 2.45 -15.46 16.77
C ARG A 62 2.48 -14.50 15.59
N ALA A 63 3.47 -13.62 15.58
CA ALA A 63 3.75 -12.75 14.44
C ALA A 63 4.21 -13.57 13.23
N THR A 64 3.44 -13.52 12.15
CA THR A 64 3.72 -14.18 10.87
C THR A 64 3.97 -13.11 9.81
N ARG A 65 5.11 -13.21 9.11
CA ARG A 65 5.47 -12.26 8.05
C ARG A 65 4.80 -12.66 6.74
N VAL A 66 4.05 -11.75 6.13
CA VAL A 66 3.32 -11.99 4.87
C VAL A 66 3.62 -10.85 3.90
N ALA A 67 3.79 -11.17 2.62
CA ALA A 67 3.86 -10.17 1.55
C ALA A 67 2.46 -9.91 1.01
N VAL A 68 2.04 -8.65 1.02
CA VAL A 68 0.75 -8.20 0.52
C VAL A 68 0.98 -7.13 -0.55
N PRO A 69 0.23 -7.13 -1.67
CA PRO A 69 0.28 -6.03 -2.63
C PRO A 69 -0.05 -4.71 -1.94
N ARG A 70 0.67 -3.63 -2.28
CA ARG A 70 0.43 -2.31 -1.69
C ARG A 70 -1.01 -1.81 -1.88
N ASP A 71 -1.64 -2.18 -2.98
CA ASP A 71 -3.02 -1.79 -3.29
C ASP A 71 -4.07 -2.50 -2.41
N ASN A 72 -3.67 -3.56 -1.71
CA ASN A 72 -4.55 -4.37 -0.86
C ASN A 72 -4.42 -4.04 0.63
N VAL A 73 -3.74 -2.94 0.98
CA VAL A 73 -3.56 -2.50 2.37
C VAL A 73 -3.95 -1.05 2.53
N MET A 74 -4.64 -0.74 3.62
CA MET A 74 -5.05 0.62 3.96
C MET A 74 -4.59 0.96 5.38
N VAL A 75 -4.10 2.19 5.58
CA VAL A 75 -3.66 2.62 6.92
C VAL A 75 -4.87 2.78 7.83
N ARG A 76 -4.85 2.05 8.95
CA ARG A 76 -5.82 2.23 10.03
C ARG A 76 -5.41 3.46 10.83
N ARG A 77 -6.15 4.57 10.65
CA ARG A 77 -6.14 5.63 11.66
C ARG A 77 -7.00 5.18 12.84
N ALA A 78 -6.39 5.23 14.03
CA ALA A 78 -7.09 5.04 15.30
C ALA A 78 -7.96 6.26 15.63
#